data_AF-A0A8T8CA92-F1
#
_entry.id   AF-A0A8T8CA92-F1
#
_cell.length_a   1.000
_cell.length_b   1.000
_cell.length_c   1.000
_cell.angle_alpha   90.00
_cell.angle_beta   90.00
_cell.angle_gamma   90.00
#
_symmetry.space_group_name_H-M   'P 1'
#
loop_
_entity.id
_entity.type
_entity.pdbx_description
1 polymer ?
#
loop_
_entity_poly.entity_id
_entity_poly.type
_entity_poly.pdbx_seq_one_letter_code
_entity_poly.pdbx_strand_id
1 'polypeptide(L)' 'MYDVTKAQNMLRSSEPVGPVLGEFLHLSHRWAFNDTELLWWNPEDQDFEMYGIHGLVEPSKKSVIALINTL' A
#
# COMPACT_ATOMS: atom_id res chain seq x y z
N MET A 1 14.95 -20.62 -19.32
CA MET A 1 13.95 -19.70 -19.87
C MET A 1 13.22 -19.12 -18.67
N TYR A 2 13.58 -17.92 -18.23
CA TYR A 2 12.93 -17.31 -17.07
C TYR A 2 11.55 -16.84 -17.49
N ASP A 3 10.53 -17.32 -16.81
CA ASP A 3 9.13 -17.05 -17.10
C ASP A 3 8.79 -15.60 -16.72
N VAL A 4 8.98 -14.69 -17.68
CA VAL A 4 8.75 -13.24 -17.52
C VAL A 4 7.28 -12.94 -17.20
N THR A 5 6.38 -13.88 -17.48
CA THR A 5 4.94 -13.82 -17.22
C THR A 5 4.61 -13.85 -15.73
N LYS A 6 5.42 -14.56 -14.92
CA LYS A 6 5.19 -14.65 -13.47
C LYS A 6 5.51 -13.34 -12.74
N ALA A 7 6.49 -12.58 -13.24
CA ALA A 7 6.82 -11.25 -12.72
C ALA A 7 5.77 -10.20 -13.11
N GLN A 8 5.17 -10.32 -14.29
CA GLN A 8 4.11 -9.41 -14.74
C GLN A 8 2.75 -9.67 -14.06
N ASN A 9 2.47 -10.91 -13.64
CA ASN A 9 1.26 -11.22 -12.88
C ASN A 9 1.31 -10.79 -11.41
N MET A 10 2.49 -10.59 -10.82
CA MET A 10 2.62 -10.01 -9.47
C MET A 10 2.42 -8.49 -9.45
N LEU A 11 2.55 -7.82 -10.61
CA LEU A 11 2.35 -6.37 -10.75
C LEU A 11 0.89 -5.96 -10.96
N ARG A 12 -0.05 -6.92 -10.96
CA ARG A 12 -1.49 -6.68 -11.22
C ARG A 12 -2.40 -7.00 -10.04
N SER A 13 -1.85 -7.45 -8.91
CA SER A 13 -2.65 -7.61 -7.71
C SER A 13 -2.86 -6.24 -7.08
N SER A 14 -4.04 -5.66 -7.30
CA SER A 14 -4.50 -4.51 -6.51
C SER A 14 -4.71 -4.89 -5.04
N GLU A 15 -4.76 -6.19 -4.73
CA GLU A 15 -4.97 -6.71 -3.39
C GLU A 15 -3.71 -6.53 -2.54
N PRO A 16 -3.85 -5.98 -1.31
CA PRO A 16 -2.76 -5.87 -0.35
C PRO A 16 -2.12 -7.23 -0.04
N VAL A 17 -0.80 -7.28 0.04
CA VAL A 17 -0.06 -8.47 0.46
C VAL A 17 0.26 -8.38 1.95
N GLY A 18 -0.60 -8.99 2.78
CA GLY A 18 -0.34 -9.21 4.20
C GLY A 18 -1.25 -8.40 5.15
N PRO A 19 -1.07 -8.56 6.47
CA PRO A 19 -1.93 -7.93 7.45
C PRO A 19 -1.72 -6.42 7.50
N VAL A 20 -2.82 -5.65 7.53
CA VAL A 20 -2.77 -4.21 7.77
C VAL A 20 -2.27 -3.94 9.20
N LEU A 21 -1.21 -3.14 9.31
CA LEU A 21 -0.60 -2.75 10.58
C LEU A 21 -1.24 -1.49 11.16
N GLY A 22 -1.78 -0.62 10.30
CA GLY A 22 -2.44 0.59 10.74
C GLY A 22 -3.26 1.24 9.65
N GLU A 23 -4.33 1.91 10.09
CA GLU A 23 -5.26 2.64 9.26
C GLU A 23 -5.38 4.08 9.79
N PHE A 24 -5.48 5.06 8.89
CA PHE A 24 -5.64 6.45 9.27
C PHE A 24 -6.24 7.31 8.16
N LEU A 25 -6.85 8.43 8.56
CA LEU A 25 -7.25 9.50 7.64
C LEU A 25 -6.11 10.52 7.51
N HIS A 26 -5.73 10.86 6.28
CA HIS A 26 -4.77 11.92 5.97
C HIS A 26 -5.10 12.54 4.62
N LEU A 27 -5.05 13.88 4.53
CA LEU A 27 -5.41 14.64 3.32
C LEU A 27 -6.81 14.29 2.76
N SER A 28 -7.79 14.12 3.66
CA SER A 28 -9.17 13.72 3.33
C SER A 28 -9.30 12.36 2.65
N HIS A 29 -8.24 11.55 2.66
CA HIS A 29 -8.24 10.20 2.12
C HIS A 29 -7.92 9.19 3.23
N ARG A 30 -8.54 8.01 3.14
CA ARG A 30 -8.34 6.92 4.11
C ARG A 30 -7.20 6.05 3.59
N TRP A 31 -6.16 5.94 4.39
CA TRP A 31 -4.94 5.21 4.10
C TRP A 31 -4.80 4.03 5.06
N ALA A 32 -4.18 2.97 4.58
CA ALA A 32 -3.68 1.88 5.39
C ALA A 32 -2.26 1.54 4.98
N PHE A 33 -1.56 0.78 5.81
CA PHE A 33 -0.22 0.30 5.48
C PHE A 33 0.04 -1.05 6.15
N ASN A 34 0.92 -1.83 5.54
CA ASN A 34 1.46 -3.06 6.11
C ASN A 34 3.00 -2.94 6.25
N ASP A 35 3.71 -4.07 6.31
CA ASP A 35 5.17 -4.09 6.44
C ASP A 35 5.90 -3.50 5.22
N THR A 36 5.26 -3.46 4.05
CA THR A 36 5.94 -3.10 2.78
C THR A 36 5.15 -2.15 1.89
N GLU A 37 3.82 -2.11 2.02
CA GLU A 37 2.90 -1.45 1.12
C GLU A 37 2.16 -0.31 1.80
N LEU A 38 1.98 0.74 1.02
CA LEU A 38 1.01 1.80 1.25
C LEU A 38 -0.28 1.45 0.51
N LEU A 39 -1.39 1.53 1.21
CA LEU A 39 -2.71 1.18 0.72
C LEU A 39 -3.62 2.41 0.73
N TRP A 40 -4.41 2.56 -0.33
CA TRP A 40 -5.39 3.64 -0.49
C TRP A 40 -6.80 3.06 -0.50
N TRP A 41 -7.75 3.74 0.14
CA TRP A 41 -9.13 3.27 0.20
C TRP A 41 -9.86 3.61 -1.09
N ASN A 42 -10.34 2.60 -1.80
CA ASN A 42 -11.22 2.78 -2.95
C ASN A 42 -12.69 2.78 -2.46
N PRO A 43 -13.41 3.91 -2.56
CA PRO A 43 -14.81 3.99 -2.14
C PRO A 43 -15.77 3.23 -3.07
N GLU A 44 -15.39 2.97 -4.32
CA GLU A 44 -16.23 2.24 -5.28
C GLU A 44 -16.29 0.75 -4.93
N ASP A 45 -15.13 0.16 -4.67
CA ASP A 45 -15.00 -1.25 -4.31
C ASP A 45 -15.15 -1.51 -2.80
N GLN A 46 -15.24 -0.43 -1.99
CA GLN A 46 -15.31 -0.47 -0.53
C GLN A 46 -14.19 -1.31 0.09
N ASP A 47 -12.99 -1.21 -0.46
CA ASP A 47 -11.82 -1.95 0.00
C ASP A 47 -10.53 -1.14 -0.12
N PHE A 48 -9.48 -1.62 0.54
CA PHE A 48 -8.12 -1.10 0.38
C PHE A 48 -7.44 -1.75 -0.81
N GLU A 49 -6.84 -0.91 -1.64
CA GLU A 49 -6.01 -1.34 -2.75
C GLU A 49 -4.55 -0.94 -2.51
N MET A 50 -3.64 -1.62 -3.20
CA MET A 50 -2.25 -1.25 -3.24
C MET A 50 -2.07 0.10 -3.95
N TYR A 51 -1.55 1.09 -3.23
CA TYR A 51 -1.09 2.35 -3.83
C TYR A 51 0.37 2.24 -4.28
N GLY A 52 1.23 1.63 -3.46
CA GLY A 52 2.65 1.44 -3.80
C GLY A 52 3.48 0.84 -2.67
N ILE A 53 4.74 0.52 -2.96
CA ILE A 53 5.71 -0.01 -1.98
C ILE A 53 6.41 1.17 -1.28
N HIS A 54 6.41 1.19 0.06
CA HIS A 54 6.93 2.32 0.83
C HIS A 54 8.41 2.19 1.27
N GLY A 55 8.96 0.96 1.29
CA GLY A 55 10.38 0.72 1.62
C GLY A 55 10.84 1.08 3.04
N LEU A 56 9.91 1.47 3.94
CA LEU A 56 10.19 1.72 5.35
C LEU A 56 10.62 0.45 6.09
N VAL A 57 11.71 0.53 6.87
CA VAL A 57 12.24 -0.60 7.66
C VAL A 57 11.35 -0.92 8.87
N GLU A 58 10.79 0.12 9.49
CA GLU A 58 9.82 0.01 10.59
C GLU A 58 8.66 0.96 10.28
N PRO A 59 7.63 0.49 9.56
CA PRO A 59 6.50 1.33 9.20
C PRO A 59 5.69 1.67 10.45
N SER A 60 5.45 2.96 10.64
CA SER A 60 4.59 3.51 11.67
C SER A 60 3.68 4.55 11.03
N LYS A 61 2.54 4.83 11.64
CA LYS A 61 1.65 5.90 11.14
C LYS A 61 2.40 7.22 10.89
N LYS A 62 3.35 7.57 11.76
CA LYS A 62 4.14 8.80 11.62
C LYS A 62 5.10 8.75 10.43
N SER A 63 5.83 7.65 10.24
CA SER A 63 6.77 7.51 9.11
C SER A 63 6.04 7.42 7.78
N VAL A 64 4.88 6.77 7.74
CA VAL A 64 4.03 6.68 6.55
C VAL A 64 3.41 8.05 6.20
N ILE A 65 2.90 8.81 7.18
CA ILE A 65 2.41 10.18 6.92
C ILE A 65 3.53 11.07 6.38
N ALA A 66 4.75 10.95 6.93
CA ALA A 66 5.89 11.69 6.45
C ALA A 66 6.21 11.34 4.98
N LEU A 67 6.14 10.06 4.60
CA LEU A 67 6.30 9.62 3.22
C LEU A 67 5.20 10.20 2.31
N ILE A 68 3.92 10.12 2.71
CA ILE A 68 2.81 10.63 1.89
C ILE A 68 2.98 12.12 1.59
N ASN A 69 3.49 12.92 2.53
CA ASN A 69 3.74 14.35 2.31
C ASN A 69 4.89 14.64 1.32
N THR A 70 5.63 13.62 0.88
CA THR A 70 6.71 13.75 -0.12
C THR A 70 6.32 13.27 -1.52
N LEU A 71 5.13 12.69 -1.67
CA LEU A 71 4.56 12.25 -2.95
C LEU A 71 3.92 13.43 -3.69
#